data_AF-A0A2G1Y5S7-F1
#
_entry.id   AF-A0A2G1Y5S7-F1
#
_cell.length_a   1.000
_cell.length_b   1.000
_cell.length_c   1.000
_cell.angle_alpha   90.00
_cell.angle_beta   90.00
_cell.angle_gamma   90.00
#
_symmetry.space_group_name_H-M   'P 1'
#
loop_
_entity.id
_entity.type
_entity.pdbx_description
1 polymer ?
#
loop_
_entity_poly.entity_id
_entity_poly.type
_entity_poly.pdbx_seq_one_letter_code
_entity_poly.pdbx_strand_id
1 'polypeptide(L)'
;MREEKRDLQQAKRNGTRRDVQEQRRDVRDARQEAREDWRDYRRSHRDVYRRGNWRAPFRYTAWNSGAQLRPVYYSSRYYITDPYRYRLPRPGANLRWVRHYNDVLLVNVRTGRVVQVHRGFFW
;
A
#
# COMPACT_ATOMS: atom_id res chain seq x y z
N MET A 1 37.06 9.22 27.02
CA MET A 1 36.40 8.12 26.26
C MET A 1 35.59 7.24 27.22
N ARG A 2 34.54 7.79 27.86
CA ARG A 2 33.77 7.04 28.88
C ARG A 2 32.43 7.69 29.23
N GLU A 3 31.63 8.17 28.27
CA GLU A 3 30.32 8.77 28.63
C GLU A 3 29.18 8.71 27.60
N GLU A 4 29.38 8.17 26.39
CA GLU A 4 28.36 8.25 25.32
C GLU A 4 27.52 6.97 25.10
N LYS A 5 27.40 6.08 26.10
CA LYS A 5 26.69 4.80 25.92
C LYS A 5 25.54 4.54 26.88
N ARG A 6 25.11 5.53 27.66
CA ARG A 6 24.01 5.36 28.63
C ARG A 6 22.65 5.94 28.23
N ASP A 7 22.56 6.82 27.23
CA ASP A 7 21.27 7.46 26.88
C ASP A 7 20.44 6.76 25.81
N LEU A 8 20.97 5.75 25.12
CA LEU A 8 20.27 5.08 24.03
C LEU A 8 19.33 3.94 24.45
N GLN A 9 19.30 3.56 25.74
CA GLN A 9 18.42 2.49 26.22
C GLN A 9 17.08 2.97 26.81
N GLN A 10 16.93 4.26 27.12
CA GLN A 10 15.71 4.76 27.75
C GLN A 10 14.61 5.15 26.74
N ALA A 11 14.95 5.23 25.45
CA ALA A 11 13.99 5.53 24.37
C ALA A 11 13.16 4.32 23.89
N LYS A 12 13.40 3.11 24.42
CA LYS A 12 12.69 1.89 23.98
C LYS A 12 11.46 1.52 24.82
N ARG A 13 11.16 2.24 25.91
CA ARG A 13 10.15 1.80 26.89
C ARG A 13 8.95 2.72 27.10
N ASN A 14 8.92 3.90 26.46
CA ASN A 14 7.79 4.84 26.57
C ASN A 14 7.43 5.43 25.19
N GLY A 15 6.97 4.59 24.27
CA GLY A 15 6.19 5.08 23.12
C GLY A 15 4.84 5.54 23.66
N THR A 16 4.74 6.82 24.01
CA THR A 16 3.54 7.36 24.66
C THR A 16 2.37 7.35 23.68
N ARG A 17 1.14 7.27 24.20
CA ARG A 17 -0.12 7.30 23.42
C ARG A 17 -0.20 8.41 22.36
N ARG A 18 0.59 9.48 22.53
CA ARG A 18 0.72 10.63 21.63
C ARG A 18 1.47 10.30 20.33
N ASP A 19 2.57 9.55 20.42
CA ASP A 19 3.39 9.16 19.27
C ASP A 19 2.60 8.27 18.30
N VAL A 20 1.81 7.34 18.85
CA VAL A 20 0.94 6.46 18.04
C VAL A 20 -0.16 7.26 17.32
N GLN A 21 -0.60 8.37 17.90
CA GLN A 21 -1.65 9.22 17.32
C GLN A 21 -1.10 10.14 16.22
N GLU A 22 0.13 10.64 16.40
CA GLU A 22 0.87 11.42 15.39
C GLU A 22 1.25 10.54 14.19
N GLN A 23 1.83 9.36 14.43
CA GLN A 23 2.10 8.40 13.35
C GLN A 23 0.84 7.99 12.58
N ARG A 24 -0.32 7.91 13.25
CA ARG A 24 -1.61 7.63 12.59
C ARG A 24 -2.11 8.79 11.74
N ARG A 25 -1.74 10.02 12.06
CA ARG A 25 -2.07 11.22 11.28
C ARG A 25 -1.16 11.30 10.06
N ASP A 26 0.15 11.15 10.24
CA ASP A 26 1.12 11.15 9.14
C ASP A 26 0.83 10.07 8.10
N VAL A 27 0.44 8.86 8.55
CA VAL A 27 0.05 7.77 7.65
C VAL A 27 -1.25 8.08 6.92
N ARG A 28 -2.18 8.85 7.51
CA ARG A 28 -3.40 9.28 6.80
C ARG A 28 -3.08 10.35 5.77
N ASP A 29 -2.25 11.32 6.14
CA ASP A 29 -1.89 12.45 5.27
C ASP A 29 -1.07 11.96 4.08
N ALA A 30 -0.05 11.12 4.31
CA ALA A 30 0.72 10.49 3.24
C ALA A 30 -0.14 9.58 2.32
N ARG A 31 -1.19 8.94 2.86
CA ARG A 31 -2.15 8.17 2.05
C ARG A 31 -3.05 9.05 1.21
N GLN A 32 -3.36 10.25 1.70
CA GLN A 32 -4.19 11.21 0.99
C GLN A 32 -3.41 11.87 -0.14
N GLU A 33 -2.19 12.36 0.13
CA GLU A 33 -1.26 12.86 -0.90
C GLU A 33 -1.03 11.82 -1.98
N ALA A 34 -0.65 10.59 -1.61
CA ALA A 34 -0.43 9.51 -2.57
C ALA A 34 -1.67 9.26 -3.45
N ARG A 35 -2.89 9.41 -2.89
CA ARG A 35 -4.14 9.22 -3.62
C ARG A 35 -4.39 10.34 -4.63
N GLU A 36 -4.03 11.56 -4.28
CA GLU A 36 -4.16 12.73 -5.15
C GLU A 36 -3.11 12.66 -6.28
N ASP A 37 -1.87 12.31 -5.94
CA ASP A 37 -0.74 12.18 -6.88
C ASP A 37 -1.01 11.23 -8.05
N TRP A 38 -1.47 10.00 -7.78
CA TRP A 38 -1.70 9.05 -8.86
C TRP A 38 -2.90 9.44 -9.73
N ARG A 39 -3.91 10.10 -9.16
CA ARG A 39 -5.11 10.51 -9.90
C ARG A 39 -4.78 11.59 -10.91
N ASP A 40 -4.00 12.59 -10.51
CA ASP A 40 -3.60 13.67 -11.41
C ASP A 40 -2.58 13.19 -12.43
N TYR A 41 -1.62 12.37 -12.01
CA TYR A 41 -0.68 11.74 -12.94
C TYR A 41 -1.41 10.87 -13.97
N ARG A 42 -2.43 10.11 -13.56
CA ARG A 42 -3.25 9.29 -14.47
C ARG A 42 -4.02 10.11 -15.51
N ARG A 43 -4.49 11.32 -15.16
CA ARG A 43 -5.21 12.18 -16.10
C ARG A 43 -4.32 12.59 -17.28
N SER A 44 -3.04 12.88 -17.03
CA SER A 44 -2.05 13.26 -18.05
C SER A 44 -1.31 12.07 -18.67
N HIS A 45 -1.14 10.96 -17.95
CA HIS A 45 -0.37 9.76 -18.38
C HIS A 45 -1.27 8.54 -18.51
N ARG A 46 -2.37 8.73 -19.23
CA ARG A 46 -3.42 7.74 -19.46
C ARG A 46 -2.89 6.37 -19.90
N ASP A 47 -1.87 6.36 -20.72
CA ASP A 47 -1.28 5.16 -21.33
C ASP A 47 -0.59 4.25 -20.31
N VAL A 48 -0.03 4.82 -19.25
CA VAL A 48 0.61 4.07 -18.15
C VAL A 48 -0.43 3.23 -17.40
N TYR A 49 -1.66 3.72 -17.29
CA TYR A 49 -2.75 3.08 -16.54
C TYR A 49 -3.66 2.20 -17.41
N ARG A 50 -3.31 2.00 -18.68
CA ARG A 50 -4.05 1.09 -19.55
C ARG A 50 -4.02 -0.31 -18.95
N ARG A 51 -5.18 -0.96 -18.94
CA ARG A 51 -5.36 -2.29 -18.35
C ARG A 51 -4.43 -3.33 -18.99
N GLY A 52 -4.17 -3.23 -20.30
CA GLY A 52 -3.45 -4.26 -21.05
C GLY A 52 -4.15 -5.63 -20.98
N ASN A 53 -3.43 -6.71 -21.27
CA ASN A 53 -3.96 -8.07 -21.28
C ASN A 53 -4.05 -8.71 -19.88
N TRP A 54 -4.64 -7.99 -18.91
CA TRP A 54 -4.83 -8.53 -17.57
C TRP A 54 -5.85 -9.68 -17.57
N ARG A 55 -5.43 -10.84 -17.04
CA ARG A 55 -6.25 -12.05 -16.90
C ARG A 55 -6.03 -12.72 -15.55
N ALA A 56 -7.11 -13.23 -14.96
CA ALA A 56 -7.08 -13.98 -13.73
C ALA A 56 -8.10 -15.15 -13.80
N PRO A 57 -7.82 -16.30 -13.17
CA PRO A 57 -8.70 -17.48 -13.19
C PRO A 57 -9.83 -17.39 -12.15
N PHE A 58 -10.15 -16.19 -11.67
CA PHE A 58 -11.21 -15.93 -10.71
C PHE A 58 -12.03 -14.74 -11.18
N ARG A 59 -13.29 -14.66 -10.74
CA ARG A 59 -14.20 -13.56 -11.09
C ARG A 59 -13.82 -12.28 -10.35
N TYR A 60 -14.29 -11.16 -10.88
CA TYR A 60 -14.19 -9.87 -10.20
C TYR A 60 -14.93 -9.90 -8.86
N THR A 61 -14.32 -9.28 -7.86
CA THR A 61 -14.88 -9.13 -6.52
C THR A 61 -14.47 -7.76 -6.02
N ALA A 62 -15.44 -6.96 -5.59
CA ALA A 62 -15.18 -5.64 -5.05
C ALA A 62 -14.70 -5.76 -3.59
N TRP A 63 -13.40 -5.71 -3.38
CA TRP A 63 -12.82 -5.76 -2.03
C TRP A 63 -12.86 -4.41 -1.34
N ASN A 64 -13.00 -4.42 -0.01
CA ASN A 64 -12.93 -3.22 0.84
C ASN A 64 -11.68 -3.29 1.73
N SER A 65 -11.22 -2.14 2.23
CA SER A 65 -10.16 -2.08 3.24
C SER A 65 -10.58 -2.89 4.48
N GLY A 66 -9.64 -3.64 5.04
CA GLY A 66 -9.88 -4.55 6.17
C GLY A 66 -10.32 -5.96 5.78
N ALA A 67 -10.72 -6.19 4.52
CA ALA A 67 -11.10 -7.52 4.06
C ALA A 67 -9.94 -8.53 4.12
N GLN A 68 -10.30 -9.79 4.29
CA GLN A 68 -9.38 -10.91 4.37
C GLN A 68 -9.40 -11.68 3.04
N LEU A 69 -8.29 -11.63 2.30
CA LEU A 69 -8.15 -12.31 1.02
C LEU A 69 -7.67 -13.75 1.21
N ARG A 70 -8.08 -14.62 0.29
CA ARG A 70 -7.43 -15.93 0.09
C ARG A 70 -6.15 -15.75 -0.75
N PRO A 71 -5.09 -16.56 -0.55
CA PRO A 71 -3.82 -16.43 -1.27
C PRO A 71 -3.94 -16.34 -2.80
N VAL A 72 -4.93 -16.99 -3.39
CA VAL A 72 -5.20 -16.96 -4.84
C VAL A 72 -5.39 -15.55 -5.38
N TYR A 73 -5.90 -14.59 -4.59
CA TYR A 73 -6.17 -13.22 -5.04
C TYR A 73 -4.93 -12.30 -4.97
N TYR A 74 -3.86 -12.72 -4.29
CA TYR A 74 -2.66 -11.90 -4.09
C TYR A 74 -1.37 -12.69 -4.32
N SER A 75 -1.39 -13.69 -5.19
CA SER A 75 -0.16 -14.37 -5.61
C SER A 75 0.81 -13.39 -6.28
N SER A 76 2.11 -13.71 -6.26
CA SER A 76 3.19 -12.82 -6.72
C SER A 76 3.02 -12.32 -8.16
N ARG A 77 2.36 -13.09 -9.03
CA ARG A 77 2.06 -12.70 -10.41
C ARG A 77 1.16 -11.45 -10.53
N TYR A 78 0.50 -11.07 -9.44
CA TYR A 78 -0.38 -9.92 -9.37
C TYR A 78 0.29 -8.73 -8.68
N TYR A 79 1.54 -8.87 -8.24
CA TYR A 79 2.27 -7.76 -7.62
C TYR A 79 2.61 -6.69 -8.64
N ILE A 80 2.40 -5.44 -8.26
CA ILE A 80 2.97 -4.29 -8.96
C ILE A 80 4.46 -4.25 -8.59
N THR A 81 5.30 -4.58 -9.56
CA THR A 81 6.77 -4.63 -9.40
C THR A 81 7.39 -3.25 -9.24
N ASP A 82 6.86 -2.27 -9.96
CA ASP A 82 7.28 -0.86 -9.89
C ASP A 82 6.09 0.04 -9.49
N PRO A 83 5.91 0.31 -8.18
CA PRO A 83 4.86 1.20 -7.69
C PRO A 83 5.05 2.66 -8.15
N TYR A 84 6.30 3.11 -8.28
CA TYR A 84 6.62 4.52 -8.54
C TYR A 84 6.20 4.96 -9.94
N ARG A 85 6.24 4.04 -10.91
CA ARG A 85 5.66 4.24 -12.25
C ARG A 85 4.21 4.72 -12.22
N TYR A 86 3.47 4.33 -11.17
CA TYR A 86 2.07 4.68 -10.97
C TYR A 86 1.86 5.72 -9.85
N ARG A 87 2.93 6.40 -9.41
CA ARG A 87 2.90 7.32 -8.26
C ARG A 87 2.34 6.67 -6.99
N LEU A 88 2.50 5.35 -6.86
CA LEU A 88 2.19 4.65 -5.63
C LEU A 88 3.40 4.72 -4.69
N PRO A 89 3.19 4.92 -3.39
CA PRO A 89 4.27 4.93 -2.42
C PRO A 89 4.86 3.53 -2.29
N ARG A 90 6.13 3.48 -1.86
CA ARG A 90 6.79 2.22 -1.56
C ARG A 90 6.00 1.45 -0.51
N PRO A 91 5.61 0.18 -0.77
CA PRO A 91 4.91 -0.58 0.23
C PRO A 91 5.87 -0.90 1.39
N GLY A 92 5.34 -0.84 2.62
CA GLY A 92 6.07 -1.22 3.83
C GLY A 92 6.43 -2.70 3.87
N ALA A 93 7.11 -3.12 4.95
CA ALA A 93 7.47 -4.52 5.16
C ALA A 93 6.22 -5.43 5.12
N ASN A 94 6.32 -6.56 4.42
CA ASN A 94 5.22 -7.51 4.18
C ASN A 94 3.99 -6.94 3.46
N LEU A 95 4.04 -5.70 2.97
CA LEU A 95 2.99 -5.13 2.14
C LEU A 95 3.36 -5.26 0.68
N ARG A 96 2.38 -5.52 -0.17
CA ARG A 96 2.53 -5.49 -1.62
C ARG A 96 1.33 -4.81 -2.24
N TRP A 97 1.60 -3.97 -3.24
CA TRP A 97 0.57 -3.51 -4.16
C TRP A 97 0.21 -4.67 -5.08
N VAL A 98 -1.04 -5.07 -5.06
CA VAL A 98 -1.60 -6.21 -5.78
C VAL A 98 -2.65 -5.67 -6.73
N ARG A 99 -2.48 -5.99 -8.01
CA ARG A 99 -3.48 -5.66 -9.02
C ARG A 99 -4.65 -6.64 -8.95
N HIS A 100 -5.85 -6.11 -9.04
CA HIS A 100 -7.08 -6.89 -9.09
C HIS A 100 -8.02 -6.27 -10.13
N TYR A 101 -7.95 -6.78 -11.36
CA TYR A 101 -8.65 -6.20 -12.51
C TYR A 101 -8.26 -4.73 -12.75
N ASN A 102 -9.23 -3.83 -12.61
CA ASN A 102 -9.08 -2.39 -12.75
C ASN A 102 -8.73 -1.73 -11.42
N ASP A 103 -8.72 -2.48 -10.31
CA ASP A 103 -8.39 -1.98 -8.99
C ASP A 103 -6.94 -2.33 -8.62
N VAL A 104 -6.38 -1.56 -7.69
CA VAL A 104 -5.13 -1.90 -7.01
C VAL A 104 -5.35 -1.93 -5.50
N LEU A 105 -4.84 -2.97 -4.86
CA LEU A 105 -5.01 -3.28 -3.46
C LEU A 105 -3.65 -3.22 -2.77
N LEU A 106 -3.55 -2.61 -1.60
CA LEU A 106 -2.40 -2.80 -0.71
C LEU A 106 -2.70 -3.96 0.21
N VAL A 107 -1.95 -5.06 0.09
CA VAL A 107 -2.21 -6.31 0.83
C VAL A 107 -1.03 -6.63 1.72
N ASN A 108 -1.30 -6.99 2.98
CA ASN A 108 -0.32 -7.66 3.82
C ASN A 108 -0.20 -9.11 3.38
N VAL A 109 0.91 -9.50 2.77
CA VAL A 109 1.06 -10.82 2.14
C VAL A 109 1.27 -11.95 3.15
N ARG A 110 1.66 -11.61 4.39
CA ARG A 110 1.77 -12.58 5.49
C ARG A 110 0.38 -12.99 5.99
N THR A 111 -0.54 -12.04 6.08
CA THR A 111 -1.87 -12.28 6.66
C THR A 111 -2.98 -12.38 5.63
N GLY A 112 -2.83 -11.83 4.42
CA GLY A 112 -3.89 -11.69 3.41
C GLY A 112 -4.82 -10.49 3.63
N ARG A 113 -4.53 -9.61 4.60
CA ARG A 113 -5.40 -8.47 4.93
C ARG A 113 -5.22 -7.32 3.95
N VAL A 114 -6.33 -6.79 3.44
CA VAL A 114 -6.36 -5.56 2.63
C VAL A 114 -6.19 -4.35 3.54
N VAL A 115 -5.16 -3.55 3.28
CA VAL A 115 -4.87 -2.31 4.01
C VAL A 115 -5.49 -1.11 3.32
N GLN A 116 -5.47 -1.09 1.98
CA GLN A 116 -5.98 0.02 1.17
C GLN A 116 -6.49 -0.49 -0.18
N VAL A 117 -7.47 0.24 -0.74
CA VAL A 117 -8.04 -0.04 -2.06
C VAL A 117 -8.10 1.25 -2.87
N HIS A 118 -7.60 1.20 -4.10
CA HIS A 118 -7.84 2.22 -5.12
C HIS A 118 -8.65 1.62 -6.24
N ARG A 119 -9.93 2.04 -6.33
CA ARG A 119 -10.87 1.54 -7.33
C ARG A 119 -10.70 2.21 -8.67
N GLY A 120 -10.90 1.45 -9.74
CA GLY A 120 -10.82 1.93 -11.12
C GLY A 120 -9.49 2.60 -11.43
N PHE A 121 -8.41 2.12 -10.80
CA PHE A 121 -7.04 2.58 -10.94
C PHE A 121 -6.55 2.39 -12.39
N PHE A 122 -6.80 1.22 -12.96
CA PHE A 122 -6.57 0.92 -14.36
C PHE A 122 -7.87 1.05 -15.18
N TRP A 123 -7.74 1.22 -16.49
CA TRP A 123 -8.86 1.27 -17.43
C TRP A 123 -8.49 0.63 -18.76
#